data_AF-A0A419G3Z3-F1
#
_entry.id   AF-A0A419G3Z3-F1
#
_cell.length_a   1.000
_cell.length_b   1.000
_cell.length_c   1.000
_cell.angle_alpha   90.00
_cell.angle_beta   90.00
_cell.angle_gamma   90.00
#
_symmetry.space_group_name_H-M   'P 1'
#
loop_
_entity.id
_entity.type
_entity.pdbx_description
1 polymer ?
#
loop_
_entity_poly.entity_id
_entity_poly.type
_entity_poly.pdbx_seq_one_letter_code
_entity_poly.pdbx_strand_id
1 'polypeptide(L)'
;MSYKDREKQNEYLRRWREKRRNIRIKQGRKVARTVFFLLFSENPRDHKNKILQILPLVFGRLLNPDEEEFLFTLCISLPRRSLESLLIAWRESYRRDLTIQDFRDILFAREEETCAECGRPYLKL
;
A
#
# COMPACT_ATOMS: atom_id res chain seq x y z
N MET A 1 -5.89 -9.85 34.42
CA MET A 1 -7.07 -10.74 34.27
C MET A 1 -6.58 -12.13 33.91
N SER A 2 -6.65 -13.08 34.86
CA SER A 2 -6.30 -14.49 34.62
C SER A 2 -7.47 -15.16 33.89
N TYR A 3 -7.29 -15.47 32.61
CA TYR A 3 -8.26 -16.23 31.82
C TYR A 3 -8.19 -17.70 32.26
N LYS A 4 -8.95 -18.06 33.31
CA LYS A 4 -9.02 -19.44 33.84
C LYS A 4 -9.80 -20.42 32.96
N ASP A 5 -10.45 -19.93 31.90
CA ASP A 5 -11.30 -20.72 31.00
C ASP A 5 -10.77 -20.69 29.56
N ARG A 6 -10.23 -21.84 29.14
CA ARG A 6 -9.57 -22.02 27.84
C ARG A 6 -10.55 -21.95 26.67
N GLU A 7 -11.81 -22.34 26.86
CA GLU A 7 -12.83 -22.26 25.82
C GLU A 7 -13.24 -20.82 25.56
N LYS A 8 -13.47 -20.03 26.63
CA LYS A 8 -13.76 -18.60 26.51
C LYS A 8 -12.60 -17.82 25.89
N GLN A 9 -11.36 -18.18 26.22
CA GLN A 9 -10.18 -17.59 25.58
C GLN A 9 -10.12 -17.91 24.08
N ASN A 10 -10.38 -19.17 23.70
CA ASN A 10 -10.40 -19.58 22.30
C ASN A 10 -11.52 -18.90 21.51
N GLU A 11 -12.71 -18.78 22.08
CA GLU A 11 -13.83 -18.08 21.47
C GLU A 11 -13.52 -16.58 21.28
N TYR A 12 -12.97 -15.93 22.31
CA TYR A 12 -12.50 -14.55 22.20
C TYR A 12 -11.48 -14.39 21.07
N LEU A 13 -10.49 -15.28 20.98
CA LEU A 13 -9.48 -15.24 19.92
C LEU A 13 -10.09 -15.46 18.53
N ARG A 14 -11.09 -16.34 18.37
CA ARG A 14 -11.82 -16.51 17.09
C ARG A 14 -12.51 -15.21 16.69
N ARG A 15 -13.31 -14.62 17.58
CA ARG A 15 -14.01 -13.35 17.34
C ARG A 15 -13.04 -12.20 17.04
N TRP A 16 -11.92 -12.13 17.76
CA TRP A 16 -10.89 -11.13 17.54
C TRP A 16 -10.23 -11.28 16.16
N ARG A 17 -9.84 -12.50 15.76
CA ARG A 17 -9.27 -12.78 14.44
C ARG A 17 -10.25 -12.44 13.32
N GLU A 18 -11.52 -12.79 13.49
CA GLU A 18 -12.59 -12.49 12.54
C GLU A 18 -12.82 -10.98 12.40
N LYS A 19 -12.91 -10.25 13.52
CA LYS A 19 -13.01 -8.78 13.52
C LYS A 19 -11.82 -8.14 12.78
N ARG A 20 -10.59 -8.59 13.06
CA ARG A 20 -9.38 -8.10 12.38
C ARG A 20 -9.37 -8.46 10.90
N ARG A 21 -9.89 -9.62 10.50
CA ARG A 21 -10.06 -10.00 9.08
C ARG A 21 -11.05 -9.07 8.38
N ASN A 22 -12.20 -8.80 8.99
CA ASN A 22 -13.24 -7.96 8.40
C ASN A 22 -12.79 -6.49 8.25
N ILE A 23 -12.06 -5.95 9.23
CA ILE A 23 -11.46 -4.61 9.12
C ILE A 23 -10.50 -4.56 7.93
N ARG A 24 -9.63 -5.57 7.78
CA ARG A 24 -8.68 -5.66 6.66
C ARG A 24 -9.38 -5.76 5.30
N ILE A 25 -10.42 -6.57 5.17
CA ILE A 25 -11.19 -6.68 3.93
C ILE A 25 -11.83 -5.33 3.57
N LYS A 26 -12.40 -4.61 4.55
CA LYS A 26 -12.97 -3.28 4.33
C LYS A 26 -11.91 -2.27 3.91
N GLN A 27 -10.74 -2.26 4.56
CA GLN A 27 -9.61 -1.42 4.18
C GLN A 27 -9.10 -1.74 2.77
N GLY A 28 -8.91 -3.02 2.45
CA GLY A 28 -8.45 -3.45 1.13
C GLY A 28 -9.41 -3.05 0.01
N ARG A 29 -10.73 -3.16 0.24
CA ARG A 29 -11.74 -2.64 -0.70
C ARG A 29 -11.64 -1.12 -0.88
N LYS A 30 -11.36 -0.38 0.20
CA LYS A 30 -11.19 1.09 0.15
C LYS A 30 -9.94 1.46 -0.66
N VAL A 31 -8.80 0.83 -0.36
CA VAL A 31 -7.53 1.05 -1.09
C VAL A 31 -7.72 0.73 -2.58
N ALA A 32 -8.23 -0.45 -2.91
CA ALA A 32 -8.41 -0.86 -4.31
C ALA A 32 -9.35 0.08 -5.08
N ARG A 33 -10.47 0.49 -4.47
CA ARG A 33 -11.40 1.45 -5.10
C ARG A 33 -10.76 2.81 -5.34
N THR A 34 -10.01 3.33 -4.36
CA THR A 34 -9.37 4.63 -4.52
C THR A 34 -8.24 4.57 -5.54
N VAL A 35 -7.43 3.52 -5.54
CA VAL A 35 -6.38 3.34 -6.54
C VAL A 35 -6.99 3.22 -7.94
N PHE A 36 -8.04 2.40 -8.11
CA PHE A 36 -8.74 2.29 -9.40
C PHE A 36 -9.26 3.66 -9.84
N PHE A 37 -9.95 4.40 -8.97
CA PHE A 37 -10.42 5.74 -9.28
C PHE A 37 -9.27 6.67 -9.73
N LEU A 38 -8.12 6.66 -9.04
CA LEU A 38 -6.97 7.50 -9.38
C LEU A 38 -6.29 7.08 -10.69
N LEU A 39 -6.24 5.76 -10.98
CA LEU A 39 -5.67 5.23 -12.22
C LEU A 39 -6.44 5.67 -13.47
N PHE A 40 -7.77 5.81 -13.35
CA PHE A 40 -8.66 6.19 -14.45
C PHE A 40 -9.08 7.67 -14.41
N SER A 41 -8.54 8.46 -13.49
CA SER A 41 -8.78 9.90 -13.47
C SER A 41 -7.95 10.60 -14.53
N GLU A 42 -8.54 11.58 -15.23
CA GLU A 42 -7.84 12.37 -16.25
C GLU A 42 -6.68 13.19 -15.65
N ASN A 43 -6.83 13.65 -14.41
CA ASN A 43 -5.82 14.42 -13.70
C ASN A 43 -5.72 14.01 -12.21
N PRO A 44 -4.71 13.21 -11.83
CA PRO A 44 -4.52 12.77 -10.44
C PRO A 44 -4.28 13.92 -9.44
N ARG A 45 -3.81 15.08 -9.93
CA ARG A 45 -3.52 16.26 -9.08
C ARG A 45 -4.77 16.81 -8.41
N ASP A 46 -5.91 16.75 -9.10
CA ASP A 46 -7.20 17.22 -8.61
C ASP A 46 -7.76 16.33 -7.49
N HIS A 47 -7.09 15.22 -7.24
CA HIS A 47 -7.47 14.20 -6.26
C HIS A 47 -6.46 14.06 -5.13
N LYS A 48 -5.73 15.14 -4.80
CA LYS A 48 -4.78 15.21 -3.67
C LYS A 48 -5.31 14.58 -2.39
N ASN A 49 -6.52 14.94 -1.97
CA ASN A 49 -7.13 14.40 -0.76
C ASN A 49 -7.30 12.87 -0.80
N LYS A 50 -7.59 12.29 -1.97
CA LYS A 50 -7.70 10.83 -2.13
C LYS A 50 -6.34 10.16 -2.04
N ILE A 51 -5.30 10.77 -2.62
CA ILE A 51 -3.92 10.28 -2.53
C ILE A 51 -3.49 10.27 -1.06
N LEU A 52 -3.60 11.40 -0.37
CA LEU A 52 -3.19 11.50 1.04
C LEU A 52 -3.98 10.55 1.96
N GLN A 53 -5.25 10.28 1.67
CA GLN A 53 -6.04 9.32 2.44
C GLN A 53 -5.63 7.86 2.27
N ILE A 54 -5.01 7.48 1.14
CA ILE A 54 -4.60 6.10 0.91
C ILE A 54 -3.21 5.79 1.46
N LEU A 55 -2.31 6.77 1.53
CA LEU A 55 -0.92 6.50 1.92
C LEU A 55 -0.82 5.87 3.33
N PRO A 56 -1.46 6.40 4.39
CA PRO A 56 -1.38 5.78 5.71
C PRO A 56 -2.03 4.39 5.76
N LEU A 57 -3.04 4.17 4.91
CA LEU A 57 -3.67 2.86 4.80
C LEU A 57 -2.71 1.84 4.20
N VAL A 58 -2.03 2.18 3.11
CA VAL A 58 -1.05 1.30 2.46
C VAL A 58 0.12 0.99 3.38
N PHE A 59 0.65 2.02 4.05
CA PHE A 59 1.85 1.91 4.87
C PHE A 59 1.60 1.31 6.26
N GLY A 60 0.34 1.24 6.70
CA GLY A 60 -0.03 0.69 8.01
C GLY A 60 0.25 1.63 9.18
N ARG A 61 0.82 2.80 8.91
CA ARG A 61 1.24 3.81 9.90
C ARG A 61 0.94 5.22 9.42
N LEU A 62 0.99 6.18 10.34
CA LEU A 62 1.00 7.60 9.98
C LEU A 62 2.34 7.93 9.32
N LEU A 63 2.27 8.81 8.32
CA LEU A 63 3.42 9.30 7.58
C LEU A 63 3.77 10.70 8.05
N ASN A 64 5.05 11.02 7.98
CA ASN A 64 5.56 12.34 8.29
C ASN A 64 5.22 13.28 7.11
N PRO A 65 5.15 14.61 7.31
CA PRO A 65 4.91 15.55 6.21
C PRO A 65 5.86 15.35 5.01
N ASP A 66 7.15 15.15 5.27
CA ASP A 66 8.15 14.93 4.21
C ASP A 66 7.92 13.63 3.44
N GLU A 67 7.48 12.58 4.14
CA GLU A 67 7.17 11.28 3.53
C GLU A 67 5.90 11.38 2.66
N GLU A 68 4.87 12.06 3.16
CA GLU A 68 3.64 12.31 2.43
C GLU A 68 3.90 13.14 1.17
N GLU A 69 4.69 14.20 1.27
CA GLU A 69 5.05 15.05 0.14
C GLU A 69 5.86 14.30 -0.92
N PHE A 70 6.84 13.50 -0.49
CA PHE A 70 7.61 12.64 -1.38
C PHE A 70 6.70 11.66 -2.15
N LEU A 71 5.83 10.93 -1.46
CA LEU A 71 4.92 9.95 -2.05
C LEU A 71 3.87 10.61 -2.94
N PHE A 72 3.35 11.76 -2.54
CA PHE A 72 2.42 12.56 -3.34
C PHE A 72 3.08 13.01 -4.65
N THR A 73 4.31 13.50 -4.57
CA THR A 73 5.09 13.90 -5.75
C THR A 73 5.27 12.73 -6.71
N LEU A 74 5.59 11.54 -6.20
CA LEU A 74 5.66 10.33 -7.01
C LEU A 74 4.33 9.97 -7.67
N CYS A 75 3.22 10.03 -6.93
CA CYS A 75 1.88 9.78 -7.49
C CYS A 75 1.47 10.78 -8.58
N ILE A 76 2.11 11.95 -8.65
CA ILE A 76 1.88 12.93 -9.71
C ILE A 76 2.86 12.75 -10.87
N SER A 77 4.14 12.51 -10.59
CA SER A 77 5.17 12.41 -11.62
C SER A 77 5.11 11.08 -12.37
N LEU A 78 4.76 10.00 -11.67
CA LEU A 78 4.71 8.63 -12.18
C LEU A 78 3.38 7.94 -11.78
N PRO A 79 2.21 8.52 -12.13
CA PRO A 79 0.93 8.15 -11.53
C PRO A 79 0.63 6.66 -11.62
N ARG A 80 0.74 6.07 -12.82
CA ARG A 80 0.47 4.65 -13.02
C ARG A 80 1.43 3.75 -12.23
N ARG A 81 2.73 4.03 -12.32
CA ARG A 81 3.76 3.22 -11.65
C ARG A 81 3.62 3.32 -10.12
N SER A 82 3.46 4.52 -9.58
CA SER A 82 3.27 4.74 -8.15
C SER A 82 1.99 4.09 -7.62
N LEU A 83 0.88 4.17 -8.35
CA LEU A 83 -0.39 3.55 -7.94
C LEU A 83 -0.32 2.02 -7.98
N GLU A 84 0.32 1.43 -9.00
CA GLU A 84 0.56 -0.01 -9.07
C GLU A 84 1.48 -0.47 -7.94
N SER A 85 2.55 0.28 -7.65
CA SER A 85 3.45 0.00 -6.52
C SER A 85 2.74 0.14 -5.17
N LEU A 86 1.80 1.06 -5.00
CA LEU A 86 0.99 1.17 -3.78
C LEU A 86 0.09 -0.06 -3.56
N LEU A 87 -0.42 -0.68 -4.63
CA LEU A 87 -1.19 -1.94 -4.51
C LEU A 87 -0.29 -3.11 -4.10
N ILE A 88 0.91 -3.21 -4.67
CA ILE A 88 1.89 -4.22 -4.30
C ILE A 88 2.31 -4.02 -2.84
N ALA A 89 2.67 -2.79 -2.47
CA ALA A 89 3.03 -2.42 -1.12
C ALA A 89 1.91 -2.77 -0.11
N TRP A 90 0.66 -2.46 -0.42
CA TRP A 90 -0.48 -2.84 0.43
C TRP A 90 -0.65 -4.36 0.57
N ARG A 91 -0.40 -5.12 -0.51
CA ARG A 91 -0.44 -6.58 -0.47
C ARG A 91 0.67 -7.13 0.42
N GLU A 92 1.87 -6.57 0.34
CA GLU A 92 3.05 -7.02 1.08
C GLU A 92 3.09 -6.50 2.54
N SER A 93 2.45 -5.38 2.86
CA SER A 93 2.34 -4.82 4.22
C SER A 93 1.43 -5.64 5.15
N TYR A 94 1.01 -6.83 4.72
CA TYR A 94 0.16 -7.75 5.47
C TYR A 94 0.71 -8.17 6.85
N ARG A 95 2.01 -7.92 7.10
CA ARG A 95 2.73 -8.38 8.30
C ARG A 95 3.52 -7.30 9.06
N ARG A 96 3.75 -6.12 8.48
CA ARG A 96 4.55 -5.05 9.09
C ARG A 96 4.24 -3.69 8.49
N ASP A 97 4.58 -2.65 9.24
CA ASP A 97 4.58 -1.28 8.73
C ASP A 97 5.64 -1.14 7.63
N LEU A 98 5.27 -0.45 6.56
CA LEU A 98 6.21 -0.17 5.47
C LEU A 98 7.05 1.07 5.78
N THR A 99 8.32 0.98 5.40
CA THR A 99 9.20 2.15 5.33
C THR A 99 9.14 2.77 3.93
N ILE A 100 9.62 4.01 3.80
CA ILE A 100 9.80 4.63 2.48
C ILE A 100 10.81 3.84 1.64
N GLN A 101 11.82 3.25 2.27
CA GLN A 101 12.78 2.42 1.55
C GLN A 101 12.12 1.17 0.97
N ASP A 102 11.28 0.46 1.74
CA ASP A 102 10.53 -0.69 1.23
C ASP A 102 9.67 -0.30 0.00
N PHE A 103 9.04 0.88 0.05
CA PHE A 103 8.25 1.37 -1.08
C PHE A 103 9.11 1.72 -2.30
N ARG A 104 10.26 2.36 -2.10
CA ARG A 104 11.22 2.65 -3.18
C ARG A 104 11.69 1.35 -3.83
N ASP A 105 12.03 0.34 -3.04
CA ASP A 105 12.46 -0.96 -3.55
C ASP A 105 11.35 -1.58 -4.42
N ILE A 106 10.09 -1.51 -4.01
CA ILE A 106 8.95 -1.97 -4.83
C ILE A 106 8.76 -1.13 -6.10
N LEU A 107 8.90 0.19 -5.99
CA LEU A 107 8.75 1.11 -7.12
C LEU A 107 9.82 0.86 -8.19
N PHE A 108 11.05 0.63 -7.76
CA PHE A 108 12.23 0.48 -8.60
C PHE A 108 12.57 -0.98 -8.94
N ALA A 109 11.96 -1.98 -8.29
CA ALA A 109 12.14 -3.39 -8.66
C ALA A 109 11.69 -3.69 -10.10
N ARG A 110 10.81 -2.85 -10.67
CA ARG A 110 10.38 -2.94 -12.07
C ARG A 110 11.35 -2.33 -13.09
N GLU A 111 12.42 -1.67 -12.66
CA GLU A 111 13.52 -1.29 -13.56
C GLU A 111 14.38 -2.48 -13.98
N GLU A 112 14.13 -3.67 -13.43
CA GLU A 112 14.70 -4.92 -13.91
C GLU A 112 13.91 -5.55 -15.07
N GLU A 113 12.93 -4.85 -15.66
CA GLU A 113 12.42 -5.28 -16.97
C GLU A 113 13.56 -5.18 -17.97
N THR A 114 13.94 -6.34 -18.49
CA THR A 114 14.94 -6.47 -19.53
C THR A 114 14.31 -6.07 -20.86
N CYS A 115 15.09 -5.41 -21.72
CA CYS A 115 14.65 -5.12 -23.08
C CYS A 115 14.18 -6.41 -23.76
N ALA A 116 12.96 -6.41 -24.30
CA ALA A 116 12.36 -7.60 -24.91
C ALA A 116 13.16 -8.14 -26.11
N GLU A 117 13.99 -7.30 -26.74
CA GLU A 117 14.84 -7.69 -27.88
C GLU A 117 16.22 -8.21 -27.47
N CYS A 118 16.82 -7.66 -26.41
CA CYS A 118 18.23 -7.93 -26.08
C CYS A 118 18.48 -8.46 -24.66
N GLY A 119 17.46 -8.57 -23.83
CA GLY A 119 17.55 -9.14 -22.48
C GLY A 119 18.38 -8.30 -21.50
N ARG A 120 18.82 -7.09 -21.88
CA ARG A 120 19.58 -6.20 -20.99
C ARG A 120 18.64 -5.40 -20.09
N PRO A 121 18.91 -5.27 -18.79
CA PRO A 121 18.16 -4.37 -17.93
C PRO A 121 18.32 -2.93 -18.44
N TYR A 122 17.23 -2.14 -18.40
CA TYR A 122 17.34 -0.70 -18.65
C TYR A 122 18.15 -0.09 -17.51
N LEU A 123 19.43 0.19 -17.77
CA LEU A 123 20.38 0.69 -16.77
C LEU A 123 19.86 1.96 -16.10
N LYS A 124 19.92 1.96 -14.76
CA LYS A 124 19.79 3.15 -13.91
C LYS A 124 20.84 4.19 -14.34
N LEU A 125 20.39 5.41 -14.66
CA LEU A 125 21.22 6.61 -14.62
C LEU A 125 21.43 7.04 -13.17
#